data_AF-A0A7C1A7J4-F1
#
_entry.id   AF-A0A7C1A7J4-F1
#
_cell.length_a   1.000
_cell.length_b   1.000
_cell.length_c   1.000
_cell.angle_alpha   90.00
_cell.angle_beta   90.00
_cell.angle_gamma   90.00
#
_symmetry.space_group_name_H-M   'P 1'
#
loop_
_entity.id
_entity.type
_entity.pdbx_description
1 polymer ?
#
loop_
_entity_poly.entity_id
_entity_poly.type
_entity_poly.pdbx_seq_one_letter_code
_entity_poly.pdbx_strand_id
1 'polypeptide(L)'
;HLHRHPRRLGYSVWAFFADRALFFDTAAVIVTLILLGHFFEARSKGRASSAIGKLLELGAKQARILRDDNEVLVPIEDVAEGDLMVVKPGEKIPTDGIVIDG
;
A
#
# COMPACT_ATOMS: atom_id res chain seq x y z
N HIS A 1 57.30 50.70 -11.18
CA HIS A 1 57.05 49.70 -10.11
C HIS A 1 55.75 48.94 -10.40
N LEU A 2 55.83 47.82 -11.12
CA LEU A 2 54.71 46.87 -11.23
C LEU A 2 55.27 45.47 -10.94
N HIS A 3 55.08 44.98 -9.72
CA HIS A 3 55.19 43.56 -9.41
C HIS A 3 53.77 43.02 -9.21
N ARG A 4 53.19 42.49 -10.29
CA ARG A 4 51.95 41.71 -10.21
C ARG A 4 52.30 40.31 -9.72
N HIS A 5 51.92 40.00 -8.49
CA HIS A 5 52.08 38.66 -7.90
C HIS A 5 51.14 37.63 -8.58
N PRO A 6 51.67 36.53 -9.15
CA PRO A 6 50.88 35.51 -9.86
C PRO A 6 50.11 34.53 -8.97
N ARG A 7 50.06 34.72 -7.64
CA ARG A 7 49.55 33.73 -6.68
C ARG A 7 48.01 33.71 -6.49
N ARG A 8 47.25 34.59 -7.13
CA ARG A 8 45.80 34.73 -6.87
C ARG A 8 44.90 33.76 -7.66
N LEU A 9 45.32 33.30 -8.83
CA LEU A 9 44.49 32.46 -9.71
C LEU A 9 44.26 31.05 -9.12
N GLY A 10 45.27 30.45 -8.48
CA GLY A 10 45.14 29.12 -7.88
C GLY A 10 44.16 29.08 -6.71
N TYR A 11 44.09 30.15 -5.91
CA TYR A 11 43.15 30.26 -4.80
C TYR A 11 41.69 30.28 -5.27
N SER A 12 41.38 31.05 -6.32
CA SER A 12 40.01 31.13 -6.85
C SER A 12 39.52 29.81 -7.46
N VAL A 13 40.40 29.08 -8.15
CA VAL A 13 40.07 27.76 -8.70
C VAL A 13 39.83 26.75 -7.56
N TRP A 14 40.71 26.72 -6.56
CA TRP A 14 40.54 25.84 -5.40
C TRP A 14 39.27 26.15 -4.60
N ALA A 15 39.00 27.42 -4.32
CA ALA A 15 37.80 27.85 -3.61
C ALA A 15 36.52 27.47 -4.36
N PHE A 16 36.49 27.64 -5.69
CA PHE A 16 35.35 27.24 -6.52
C PHE A 16 35.07 25.73 -6.45
N PHE A 17 36.10 24.88 -6.47
CA PHE A 17 35.92 23.43 -6.34
C PHE A 17 35.57 22.98 -4.91
N ALA A 18 36.15 23.64 -3.89
CA ALA A 18 35.83 23.37 -2.49
C ALA A 18 34.38 23.73 -2.15
N ASP A 19 33.88 24.84 -2.67
CA ASP A 19 32.51 25.30 -2.46
C ASP A 19 31.48 24.34 -3.09
N ARG A 20 31.77 23.81 -4.29
CA ARG A 20 30.91 22.79 -4.92
C ARG A 20 30.77 21.53 -4.04
N ALA A 21 31.84 21.09 -3.38
CA ALA A 21 31.78 19.91 -2.52
C ALA A 21 30.77 20.08 -1.37
N LEU A 22 30.68 21.29 -0.78
CA LEU A 22 29.70 21.62 0.26
C LEU A 22 28.26 21.62 -0.28
N PHE A 23 28.03 22.11 -1.49
CA PHE A 23 26.73 22.06 -2.14
C PHE A 23 26.28 20.63 -2.43
N PHE A 24 27.19 19.76 -2.88
CA PHE A 24 26.88 18.34 -3.11
C PHE A 24 26.50 17.63 -1.81
N ASP A 25 27.22 17.86 -0.73
CA ASP A 25 26.94 17.23 0.57
C ASP A 25 25.56 17.68 1.10
N THR A 26 25.28 18.99 1.05
CA THR A 26 23.98 19.55 1.44
C THR A 26 22.84 19.01 0.56
N ALA A 27 23.02 18.97 -0.75
CA ALA A 27 22.02 18.46 -1.68
C ALA A 27 21.74 16.96 -1.45
N ALA A 28 22.78 16.16 -1.19
CA ALA A 28 22.64 14.74 -0.90
C ALA A 28 21.83 14.50 0.38
N VAL A 29 22.07 15.28 1.44
CA VAL A 29 21.29 15.21 2.69
C VAL A 29 19.84 15.58 2.44
N ILE A 30 19.56 16.68 1.73
CA ILE A 30 18.19 17.11 1.42
C ILE A 30 17.44 16.04 0.62
N VAL A 31 18.05 15.53 -0.46
CA VAL A 31 17.44 14.48 -1.29
C VAL A 31 17.17 13.22 -0.46
N THR A 32 18.12 12.82 0.39
CA THR A 32 17.95 11.66 1.28
C THR A 32 16.77 11.86 2.24
N LEU A 33 16.65 13.04 2.86
CA LEU A 33 15.54 13.35 3.77
C LEU A 33 14.18 13.36 3.06
N ILE A 34 14.10 13.90 1.84
CA ILE A 34 12.88 13.89 1.02
C ILE A 34 12.47 12.45 0.69
N LEU A 35 13.42 11.64 0.19
CA LEU A 35 13.15 10.24 -0.15
C LEU A 35 12.74 9.42 1.08
N LEU A 36 13.39 9.65 2.22
CA LEU A 36 13.06 9.00 3.48
C LEU A 36 11.64 9.36 3.93
N GLY A 37 11.25 10.63 3.82
CA GLY A 37 9.88 11.08 4.10
C GLY A 37 8.85 10.37 3.22
N HIS A 38 9.11 10.30 1.91
CA HIS A 38 8.22 9.63 0.97
C HIS A 38 8.14 8.11 1.21
N PHE A 39 9.24 7.47 1.59
CA PHE A 39 9.26 6.06 1.99
C PHE A 39 8.38 5.80 3.22
N PHE A 40 8.48 6.62 4.26
CA PHE A 40 7.64 6.47 5.45
C PHE A 40 6.16 6.73 5.16
N GLU A 41 5.86 7.70 4.29
CA GLU A 41 4.50 7.98 3.83
C GLU A 41 3.91 6.75 3.09
N ALA A 42 4.62 6.21 2.11
CA ALA A 42 4.21 5.03 1.36
C ALA A 42 4.04 3.80 2.27
N ARG A 43 4.98 3.58 3.19
CA ARG A 43 4.91 2.49 4.18
C ARG A 43 3.70 2.61 5.12
N SER A 44 3.34 3.83 5.51
CA SER A 44 2.20 4.06 6.39
C SER A 44 0.87 3.85 5.67
N LYS A 45 0.75 4.33 4.42
CA LYS A 45 -0.42 4.09 3.57
C LYS A 45 -0.64 2.60 3.26
N GLY A 46 0.43 1.84 3.02
CA GLY A 46 0.35 0.40 2.75
C GLY A 46 -0.29 -0.42 3.88
N ARG A 47 -0.13 0.01 5.15
CA ARG A 47 -0.73 -0.68 6.30
C ARG A 47 -2.23 -0.45 6.44
N ALA A 48 -2.71 0.76 6.14
CA ALA A 48 -4.15 1.07 6.15
C ALA A 48 -4.89 0.31 5.03
N SER A 49 -4.31 0.27 3.83
CA SER A 49 -4.93 -0.41 2.68
C SER A 49 -5.05 -1.92 2.89
N SER A 50 -4.07 -2.56 3.56
CA SER A 50 -4.12 -4.00 3.83
C SER A 50 -5.20 -4.38 4.83
N ALA A 51 -5.48 -3.54 5.84
CA ALA A 51 -6.53 -3.81 6.82
C ALA A 51 -7.93 -3.74 6.19
N ILE A 52 -8.17 -2.74 5.34
CA ILE A 52 -9.42 -2.61 4.57
C ILE A 52 -9.57 -3.77 3.58
N GLY A 53 -8.49 -4.14 2.87
CA GLY A 53 -8.50 -5.29 1.97
C GLY A 53 -8.91 -6.58 2.67
N LYS A 54 -8.35 -6.87 3.86
CA LYS A 54 -8.72 -8.04 4.66
C LYS A 54 -10.17 -8.01 5.15
N LEU A 55 -10.71 -6.83 5.46
CA LEU A 55 -12.14 -6.68 5.81
C LEU A 55 -13.06 -6.94 4.62
N LEU A 56 -12.67 -6.48 3.42
CA LEU A 56 -13.41 -6.78 2.18
C LEU A 56 -13.34 -8.27 1.82
N GLU A 57 -12.22 -8.94 2.10
CA GLU A 57 -12.07 -10.38 1.89
C GLU A 57 -12.86 -11.26 2.88
N LEU A 58 -13.26 -10.71 4.03
CA LEU A 58 -14.10 -11.36 5.06
C LEU A 58 -15.61 -11.28 4.76
N GLY A 59 -16.02 -10.61 3.68
CA GLY A 59 -17.34 -10.86 3.09
C GLY A 59 -17.41 -12.33 2.68
N ALA A 60 -18.49 -13.04 3.04
CA ALA A 60 -18.61 -14.47 2.76
C ALA A 60 -18.54 -14.71 1.26
N LYS A 61 -17.35 -15.06 0.75
CA LYS A 61 -17.10 -15.29 -0.68
C LYS A 61 -17.83 -16.54 -1.19
N GLN A 62 -18.38 -17.34 -0.27
CA GLN A 62 -19.05 -18.59 -0.56
C GLN A 62 -20.34 -18.69 0.25
N ALA A 63 -21.35 -19.30 -0.36
CA ALA A 63 -22.59 -19.71 0.26
C ALA A 63 -22.69 -21.24 0.25
N ARG A 64 -23.33 -21.79 1.27
CA ARG A 64 -23.68 -23.21 1.32
C ARG A 64 -25.13 -23.35 0.86
N ILE A 65 -25.33 -24.04 -0.26
CA ILE A 65 -26.66 -24.31 -0.82
C ILE A 65 -26.99 -25.79 -0.73
N LEU A 66 -28.28 -26.13 -0.66
CA LEU A 66 -28.80 -27.48 -0.75
C LEU A 66 -29.13 -27.77 -2.21
N ARG A 67 -28.42 -28.72 -2.83
CA ARG A 67 -28.67 -29.17 -4.20
C ARG A 67 -28.68 -30.69 -4.22
N ASP A 68 -29.72 -31.29 -4.78
CA ASP A 68 -29.89 -32.75 -4.83
C ASP A 68 -29.72 -33.43 -3.45
N ASP A 69 -30.36 -32.87 -2.42
CA ASP A 69 -30.27 -33.29 -1.01
C ASP A 69 -28.85 -33.26 -0.39
N ASN A 70 -27.89 -32.60 -1.04
CA ASN A 70 -26.52 -32.46 -0.55
C ASN A 70 -26.16 -30.98 -0.31
N GLU A 71 -25.43 -30.72 0.78
CA GLU A 71 -24.85 -29.40 1.05
C GLU A 71 -23.62 -29.17 0.17
N VAL A 72 -23.66 -28.14 -0.68
CA VAL A 72 -22.55 -27.75 -1.56
C VAL A 72 -22.14 -26.31 -1.26
N LEU A 73 -20.83 -26.08 -1.13
CA LEU A 73 -20.25 -24.74 -1.05
C LEU A 73 -20.02 -24.21 -2.47
N VAL A 74 -20.64 -23.08 -2.77
CA VAL A 74 -20.51 -22.38 -4.05
C VAL A 74 -20.06 -20.93 -3.82
N PRO A 75 -19.32 -20.31 -4.76
CA PRO A 75 -19.10 -18.87 -4.75
C PRO A 75 -20.43 -18.10 -4.65
N ILE A 76 -20.44 -16.94 -3.99
CA ILE A 76 -21.65 -16.11 -3.87
C ILE A 76 -22.20 -15.67 -5.23
N GLU A 77 -21.32 -15.56 -6.22
CA GLU A 77 -21.60 -15.20 -7.61
C GLU A 77 -22.41 -16.28 -8.35
N ASP A 78 -22.32 -17.53 -7.88
CA ASP A 78 -22.99 -18.70 -8.47
C ASP A 78 -24.32 -19.03 -7.77
N VAL A 79 -24.73 -18.24 -6.78
CA VAL A 79 -26.01 -18.40 -6.08
C VAL A 79 -27.13 -17.81 -6.95
N ALA A 80 -28.13 -18.62 -7.26
CA ALA A 80 -29.28 -18.22 -8.06
C ALA A 80 -30.52 -17.97 -7.21
N GLU A 81 -31.46 -17.17 -7.73
CA GLU A 81 -32.77 -17.01 -7.11
C GLU A 81 -33.47 -18.37 -7.00
N GLY A 82 -33.96 -18.69 -5.79
CA GLY A 82 -34.61 -19.97 -5.50
C GLY A 82 -33.69 -21.04 -4.92
N ASP A 83 -32.36 -20.81 -4.85
CA ASP A 83 -31.47 -21.70 -4.11
C ASP A 83 -31.79 -21.71 -2.61
N LEU A 84 -31.77 -22.90 -2.00
CA LEU A 84 -31.97 -23.09 -0.57
C LEU A 84 -30.62 -23.00 0.14
N MET A 85 -30.37 -21.93 0.90
CA MET A 85 -29.15 -21.79 1.69
C MET A 85 -29.26 -22.47 3.04
N VAL A 86 -28.18 -23.13 3.45
CA VAL A 86 -28.03 -23.74 4.77
C VAL A 86 -27.02 -22.91 5.57
N VAL A 87 -27.45 -22.31 6.68
CA VAL A 87 -26.61 -21.48 7.55
C VAL A 87 -26.49 -22.15 8.91
N LYS A 88 -25.26 -22.49 9.33
CA LYS A 88 -25.02 -23.12 10.64
C LYS A 88 -24.87 -22.06 11.74
N PRO A 89 -25.12 -22.40 13.02
CA PRO A 89 -24.95 -21.46 14.12
C PRO A 89 -23.54 -20.83 14.14
N GLY A 90 -23.49 -19.50 14.15
CA GLY A 90 -22.22 -18.75 14.12
C GLY A 90 -21.66 -18.48 12.72
N GLU A 91 -22.25 -19.03 11.65
CA GLU A 91 -21.91 -18.64 10.28
C GLU A 91 -22.55 -17.28 9.91
N LYS A 92 -21.87 -16.54 9.04
CA LYS A 92 -22.37 -15.28 8.50
C LYS A 92 -23.32 -15.57 7.35
N ILE A 93 -24.48 -14.92 7.35
CA ILE A 93 -25.42 -14.99 6.23
C ILE A 93 -24.78 -14.30 5.01
N PRO A 94 -24.61 -15.01 3.88
CA PRO A 94 -23.81 -14.51 2.76
C PRO A 94 -24.57 -13.51 1.86
N THR A 95 -25.90 -13.60 1.77
CA THR A 95 -26.77 -12.69 1.00
C THR A 95 -28.15 -12.57 1.65
N ASP A 96 -28.95 -11.59 1.23
CA ASP A 96 -30.34 -11.43 1.66
C ASP A 96 -31.21 -12.61 1.22
N GLY A 97 -32.21 -12.96 2.02
CA GLY A 97 -33.11 -14.08 1.74
C GLY A 97 -34.27 -14.15 2.72
N ILE A 98 -35.15 -15.14 2.52
CA ILE A 98 -36.31 -15.41 3.38
C ILE A 98 -36.04 -16.71 4.14
N VAL A 99 -36.26 -16.71 5.46
CA VAL A 99 -36.17 -17.91 6.27
C VAL A 99 -37.36 -18.82 5.96
N ILE A 100 -37.04 -20.05 5.55
CA ILE A 100 -37.98 -21.07 5.10
C ILE A 100 -38.11 -22.23 6.10
N ASP A 101 -37.05 -22.51 6.85
CA ASP A 101 -36.99 -23.53 7.90
C ASP A 101 -35.91 -23.14 8.91
N GLY A 102 -36.01 -23.61 10.16
CA GLY A 102 -35.10 -23.21 11.25
C GLY A 102 -35.38 -23.86 12.60
#